data_AF-A0A0H5S437-F1
#
_entry.id   AF-A0A0H5S437-F1
#
_cell.length_a   1.000
_cell.length_b   1.000
_cell.length_c   1.000
_cell.angle_alpha   90.00
_cell.angle_beta   90.00
_cell.angle_gamma   90.00
#
_symmetry.space_group_name_H-M   'P 1'
#
loop_
_entity.id
_entity.type
_entity.pdbx_description
1 polymer ?
#
loop_
_entity_poly.entity_id
_entity_poly.type
_entity_poly.pdbx_seq_one_letter_code
_entity_poly.pdbx_strand_id
1 'polypeptide(L)'
;MHIRGISGTDVLKLCNALDIYPVPCLIISLMEHDNIVRIKEEVPGNGRIASQLSTTITTVDSPLPQGNKEEGNSISNEEFDILEYEKRLYGNAKQAMDLIGDLCSRSEQITVQQKETLLRLKEEQQVWRKVAEKIEEVTRQNEQLIIAKQELEQRLTEHNKGNGMSQNSEVEGNQSRTQWQRVDSSHIINNNLSQPNSVTFLQSTDKIVVTDHDNGLLLFSTQFGLIKKVSSSEWKWPQSAIYTLDNKILVSAMVKDKSGNKAVWKRNLMRFDEKLEFISRIEGPKWIENETITKEHLCMALNGYIYLCVTGETFSALYELTTDGQWTELCHKRSTKFSNIQVLAVIDVITELLVVEQKRGYIWLLSIRESTICDRNIIAAVEKPGALCIDNENQLFIHDIRQSKIRLLEARTFEVFQDVALTSKNLTAVTAYQGLLVAVYCADKIIHLHKYSLPHKKRFM
;
A
#
# COMPACT_ATOMS: atom_id res chain seq x y z
N MET A 1 -34.53 -25.52 -29.39
CA MET A 1 -33.29 -26.12 -28.84
C MET A 1 -32.83 -25.22 -27.69
N HIS A 2 -33.05 -25.63 -26.44
CA HIS A 2 -32.63 -24.87 -25.26
C HIS A 2 -31.11 -25.00 -25.07
N ILE A 3 -30.40 -23.87 -25.00
CA ILE A 3 -29.00 -23.83 -24.56
C ILE A 3 -29.02 -23.64 -23.03
N ARG A 4 -28.59 -24.67 -22.30
CA ARG A 4 -28.35 -24.58 -20.84
C ARG A 4 -27.09 -23.74 -20.60
N GLY A 5 -27.20 -22.75 -19.72
CA GLY A 5 -26.03 -22.11 -19.11
C GLY A 5 -25.22 -23.15 -18.34
N ILE A 6 -23.92 -23.22 -18.61
CA ILE A 6 -22.99 -24.15 -17.97
C ILE A 6 -22.75 -23.64 -16.54
N SER A 7 -23.05 -24.45 -15.53
CA SER A 7 -22.71 -24.10 -14.15
C SER A 7 -21.22 -24.35 -13.89
N GLY A 8 -20.60 -23.60 -12.97
CA GLY A 8 -19.19 -23.81 -12.60
C GLY A 8 -18.88 -25.25 -12.10
N THR A 9 -19.90 -25.97 -11.64
CA THR A 9 -19.82 -27.40 -11.29
C THR A 9 -19.69 -28.34 -12.49
N ASP A 10 -20.16 -27.94 -13.68
CA ASP A 10 -20.04 -28.73 -14.91
C ASP A 10 -18.66 -28.57 -15.56
N VAL A 11 -18.01 -27.41 -15.37
CA VAL A 11 -16.62 -27.16 -15.78
C VAL A 11 -15.64 -28.01 -14.95
N LEU A 12 -15.88 -28.13 -13.64
CA LEU A 12 -15.10 -28.99 -12.74
C LEU A 12 -15.21 -30.49 -13.07
N LYS A 13 -16.37 -30.95 -13.55
CA LYS A 13 -16.56 -32.34 -14.01
C LYS A 13 -15.82 -32.61 -15.32
N LEU A 14 -15.72 -31.62 -16.21
CA LEU A 14 -14.97 -31.73 -17.47
C LEU A 14 -13.45 -31.78 -17.22
N CYS A 15 -12.93 -31.00 -16.27
CA CYS A 15 -11.52 -31.01 -15.88
C CYS A 15 -11.09 -32.35 -15.25
N ASN A 16 -11.96 -32.97 -14.44
CA ASN A 16 -11.68 -34.28 -13.84
C ASN A 16 -11.77 -35.44 -14.84
N ALA A 17 -12.53 -35.30 -15.93
CA ALA A 17 -12.61 -36.32 -16.99
C ALA A 17 -11.43 -36.30 -17.97
N LEU A 18 -10.64 -35.20 -17.96
CA LEU A 18 -9.51 -34.97 -18.87
C LEU A 18 -8.14 -35.04 -18.16
N ASP A 19 -8.10 -35.35 -16.86
CA ASP A 19 -6.88 -35.42 -16.03
C ASP A 19 -6.03 -34.13 -16.07
N ILE A 20 -6.70 -32.96 -16.16
CA ILE A 20 -6.04 -31.64 -16.14
C ILE A 20 -6.32 -30.98 -14.79
N TYR A 21 -5.27 -30.81 -13.97
CA TYR A 21 -5.33 -30.01 -12.74
C TYR A 21 -5.50 -28.52 -13.07
N PRO A 22 -6.50 -27.81 -12.50
CA PRO A 22 -6.69 -26.40 -12.80
C PRO A 22 -5.68 -25.52 -12.05
N VAL A 23 -4.96 -24.69 -12.80
CA VAL A 23 -4.10 -23.61 -12.28
C VAL A 23 -4.99 -22.38 -11.96
N PRO A 24 -4.81 -21.69 -10.81
CA PRO A 24 -5.73 -20.65 -10.30
C PRO A 24 -5.93 -19.40 -11.18
N CYS A 25 -5.14 -19.24 -12.25
CA CYS A 25 -5.05 -18.00 -13.02
C CYS A 25 -6.22 -17.81 -14.00
N LEU A 26 -6.87 -18.89 -14.43
CA LEU A 26 -7.94 -18.85 -15.45
C LEU A 26 -9.30 -18.40 -14.92
N ILE A 27 -9.52 -18.44 -13.60
CA ILE A 27 -10.79 -17.99 -12.98
C ILE A 27 -10.85 -16.46 -12.89
N ILE A 28 -9.70 -15.76 -12.92
CA ILE A 28 -9.62 -14.32 -12.62
C ILE A 28 -10.07 -13.45 -13.81
N SER A 29 -9.80 -13.85 -15.04
CA SER A 29 -10.11 -13.03 -16.22
C SER A 29 -11.59 -13.00 -16.63
N LEU A 30 -12.43 -13.89 -16.09
CA LEU A 30 -13.87 -13.93 -16.41
C LEU A 30 -14.75 -13.11 -15.45
N MET A 31 -14.18 -12.53 -14.38
CA MET A 31 -14.95 -11.75 -13.38
C MET A 31 -14.89 -10.22 -13.60
N GLU A 32 -14.16 -9.71 -14.60
CA GLU A 32 -13.99 -8.27 -14.81
C GLU A 32 -15.06 -7.61 -15.70
N HIS A 33 -16.02 -8.36 -16.22
CA HIS A 33 -17.14 -7.84 -17.02
C HIS A 33 -18.48 -8.32 -16.49
N ASP A 34 -18.96 -7.69 -15.42
CA ASP A 34 -20.40 -7.61 -15.16
C ASP A 34 -20.75 -6.26 -14.51
N ASN A 35 -21.53 -5.47 -15.26
CA ASN A 35 -22.18 -4.25 -14.79
C ASN A 35 -23.24 -4.63 -13.75
N ILE A 36 -23.05 -4.21 -12.50
CA ILE A 36 -24.06 -4.41 -11.44
C ILE A 36 -25.10 -3.28 -11.49
N VAL A 37 -26.30 -3.61 -11.97
CA VAL A 37 -27.53 -2.86 -11.68
C VAL A 37 -27.94 -3.13 -10.23
N ARG A 38 -28.13 -2.07 -9.44
CA ARG A 38 -28.62 -2.16 -8.04
C ARG A 38 -30.11 -2.52 -8.02
N ILE A 39 -30.47 -3.57 -7.28
CA ILE A 39 -31.81 -3.71 -6.70
C ILE A 39 -31.65 -3.90 -5.19
N LYS A 40 -32.41 -3.08 -4.46
CA LYS A 40 -32.49 -3.00 -3.01
C LYS A 40 -33.67 -3.88 -2.61
N GLU A 41 -33.49 -4.89 -1.76
CA GLU A 41 -34.64 -5.56 -1.15
C GLU A 41 -34.35 -6.00 0.27
N GLU A 42 -35.30 -5.65 1.13
CA GLU A 42 -35.37 -5.89 2.56
C GLU A 42 -35.67 -7.37 2.84
N VAL A 43 -35.07 -7.92 3.88
CA VAL A 43 -35.39 -9.26 4.37
C VAL A 43 -36.38 -9.13 5.53
N PRO A 44 -37.38 -10.03 5.60
CA PRO A 44 -37.59 -10.70 6.87
C PRO A 44 -37.80 -12.23 6.75
N GLY A 45 -37.04 -12.97 7.56
CA GLY A 45 -37.57 -13.95 8.52
C GLY A 45 -38.19 -15.28 8.04
N ASN A 46 -37.41 -16.36 8.22
CA ASN A 46 -37.77 -17.70 8.70
C ASN A 46 -39.03 -18.44 8.19
N GLY A 47 -38.82 -19.64 7.62
CA GLY A 47 -39.87 -20.66 7.50
C GLY A 47 -39.45 -21.94 6.78
N ARG A 48 -39.80 -23.10 7.35
CA ARG A 48 -39.41 -24.47 6.98
C ARG A 48 -39.98 -25.00 5.64
N ILE A 49 -39.20 -25.91 5.03
CA ILE A 49 -39.56 -27.19 4.37
C ILE A 49 -40.78 -27.19 3.41
N ALA A 50 -40.54 -27.42 2.11
CA ALA A 50 -41.13 -28.54 1.35
C ALA A 50 -40.57 -28.59 -0.08
N SER A 51 -40.25 -29.80 -0.51
CA SER A 51 -40.06 -30.19 -1.90
C SER A 51 -41.30 -29.90 -2.74
N GLN A 52 -41.13 -29.42 -3.98
CA GLN A 52 -41.75 -30.00 -5.18
C GLN A 52 -41.30 -29.23 -6.43
N LEU A 53 -40.76 -29.97 -7.39
CA LEU A 53 -40.60 -29.55 -8.78
C LEU A 53 -41.98 -29.24 -9.36
N SER A 54 -42.16 -28.04 -9.92
CA SER A 54 -43.13 -27.80 -10.98
C SER A 54 -42.65 -26.66 -11.86
N THR A 55 -42.59 -26.97 -13.14
CA THR A 55 -42.11 -26.13 -14.24
C THR A 55 -43.26 -25.24 -14.71
N THR A 56 -43.07 -23.92 -14.72
CA THR A 56 -43.96 -23.01 -15.46
C THR A 56 -43.09 -22.02 -16.22
N ILE A 57 -43.14 -22.13 -17.55
CA ILE A 57 -42.57 -21.19 -18.51
C ILE A 57 -43.56 -20.04 -18.62
N THR A 58 -43.12 -18.80 -18.38
CA THR A 58 -43.90 -17.60 -18.68
C THR A 58 -43.25 -16.81 -19.81
N THR A 59 -44.09 -16.55 -20.79
CA THR A 59 -43.95 -15.75 -22.00
C THR A 59 -43.60 -14.29 -21.72
N VAL A 60 -42.90 -13.64 -22.65
CA VAL A 60 -42.87 -12.17 -22.77
C VAL A 60 -43.68 -11.80 -24.00
N ASP A 61 -44.85 -11.24 -23.75
CA ASP A 61 -45.72 -10.61 -24.73
C ASP A 61 -45.13 -9.28 -25.22
N SER A 62 -45.33 -9.00 -26.50
CA SER A 62 -45.27 -7.66 -27.09
C SER A 62 -46.60 -7.42 -27.85
N PRO A 63 -47.00 -6.17 -28.05
CA PRO A 63 -48.35 -5.70 -27.70
C PRO A 63 -49.44 -6.03 -28.72
N LEU A 64 -50.65 -6.31 -28.21
CA LEU A 64 -51.90 -6.44 -28.95
C LEU A 64 -52.41 -5.07 -29.46
N PRO A 65 -52.90 -4.97 -30.71
CA PRO A 65 -54.01 -4.10 -31.05
C PRO A 65 -55.34 -4.79 -30.70
N GLN A 66 -56.25 -4.01 -30.12
CA GLN A 66 -57.59 -4.43 -29.73
C GLN A 66 -58.38 -5.00 -30.91
N GLY A 67 -59.01 -6.15 -30.69
CA GLY A 67 -59.96 -6.73 -31.63
C GLY A 67 -61.24 -5.91 -31.70
N ASN A 68 -61.75 -5.77 -32.92
CA ASN A 68 -63.18 -5.87 -33.17
C ASN A 68 -63.44 -6.13 -34.67
N LYS A 69 -64.24 -7.18 -34.88
CA LYS A 69 -65.05 -7.52 -36.06
C LYS A 69 -64.43 -8.39 -37.15
N GLU A 70 -65.26 -9.37 -37.48
CA GLU A 70 -65.22 -10.35 -38.56
C GLU A 70 -64.84 -9.74 -39.92
N GLU A 71 -64.02 -10.47 -40.68
CA GLU A 71 -64.25 -10.89 -42.08
C GLU A 71 -62.91 -11.10 -42.81
N GLY A 72 -62.75 -12.29 -43.41
CA GLY A 72 -62.12 -12.45 -44.72
C GLY A 72 -60.62 -12.14 -44.91
N ASN A 73 -59.88 -13.22 -45.21
CA ASN A 73 -59.00 -13.36 -46.37
C ASN A 73 -57.47 -13.16 -46.24
N SER A 74 -56.78 -14.17 -46.82
CA SER A 74 -55.38 -14.27 -47.27
C SER A 74 -54.25 -14.50 -46.24
N ILE A 75 -53.83 -15.76 -46.15
CA ILE A 75 -52.50 -16.19 -45.71
C ILE A 75 -51.51 -15.78 -46.82
N SER A 76 -50.58 -14.87 -46.52
CA SER A 76 -49.41 -14.61 -47.39
C SER A 76 -48.28 -15.55 -47.00
N ASN A 77 -47.99 -16.52 -47.87
CA ASN A 77 -46.78 -17.34 -47.79
C ASN A 77 -45.55 -16.47 -48.09
N GLU A 78 -44.80 -16.07 -47.07
CA GLU A 78 -43.39 -15.68 -47.25
C GLU A 78 -42.59 -16.97 -47.48
N GLU A 79 -42.16 -17.18 -48.72
CA GLU A 79 -41.39 -18.33 -49.16
C GLU A 79 -40.00 -18.27 -48.50
N PHE A 80 -39.68 -19.27 -47.67
CA PHE A 80 -38.38 -19.37 -47.00
C PHE A 80 -37.27 -19.59 -48.03
N ASP A 81 -36.43 -18.57 -48.25
CA ASP A 81 -35.31 -18.65 -49.20
C ASP A 81 -34.15 -19.48 -48.61
N ILE A 82 -34.17 -20.77 -48.96
CA ILE A 82 -33.16 -21.77 -48.58
C ILE A 82 -31.74 -21.33 -49.03
N LEU A 83 -31.64 -20.66 -50.17
CA LEU A 83 -30.37 -20.23 -50.77
C LEU A 83 -29.72 -19.09 -49.97
N GLU A 84 -30.52 -18.17 -49.41
CA GLU A 84 -30.02 -17.13 -48.51
C GLU A 84 -29.59 -17.72 -47.16
N TYR A 85 -30.34 -18.68 -46.63
CA TYR A 85 -29.99 -19.37 -45.39
C TYR A 85 -28.68 -20.16 -45.51
N GLU A 86 -28.48 -20.90 -46.60
CA GLU A 86 -27.25 -21.64 -46.87
C GLU A 86 -26.04 -20.70 -47.00
N LYS A 87 -26.19 -19.54 -47.66
CA LYS A 87 -25.13 -18.51 -47.72
C LYS A 87 -24.76 -17.99 -46.34
N ARG A 88 -25.74 -17.69 -45.48
CA ARG A 88 -25.49 -17.23 -44.10
C ARG A 88 -24.82 -18.32 -43.27
N LEU A 89 -25.24 -19.57 -43.42
CA LEU A 89 -24.64 -20.71 -42.73
C LEU A 89 -23.16 -20.89 -43.13
N TYR A 90 -22.86 -20.81 -44.42
CA TYR A 90 -21.48 -20.90 -44.92
C TYR A 90 -20.61 -19.72 -44.46
N GLY A 91 -21.17 -18.50 -44.46
CA GLY A 91 -20.50 -17.32 -43.92
C GLY A 91 -20.16 -17.45 -42.44
N ASN A 92 -21.10 -17.93 -41.63
CA ASN A 92 -20.90 -18.16 -40.20
C ASN A 92 -19.88 -19.28 -39.93
N ALA A 93 -19.93 -20.37 -40.72
CA ALA A 93 -18.95 -21.46 -40.62
C ALA A 93 -17.53 -20.97 -40.92
N LYS A 94 -17.37 -20.11 -41.93
CA LYS A 94 -16.07 -19.51 -42.26
C LYS A 94 -15.54 -18.63 -41.12
N GLN A 95 -16.37 -17.74 -40.58
CA GLN A 95 -15.99 -16.89 -39.44
C GLN A 95 -15.61 -17.71 -38.19
N ALA A 96 -16.31 -18.82 -37.94
CA ALA A 96 -15.98 -19.72 -36.85
C ALA A 96 -14.63 -20.41 -37.06
N MET A 97 -14.32 -20.84 -38.29
CA MET A 97 -13.03 -21.45 -38.62
C MET A 97 -11.87 -20.46 -38.51
N ASP A 98 -12.07 -19.21 -38.93
CA ASP A 98 -11.07 -18.15 -38.80
C ASP A 98 -10.77 -17.87 -37.31
N LEU A 99 -11.81 -17.79 -36.46
CA LEU A 99 -11.65 -17.59 -35.02
C LEU A 99 -10.91 -18.75 -34.34
N ILE A 100 -11.18 -20.00 -34.77
CA ILE A 100 -10.46 -21.18 -34.27
C ILE A 100 -8.98 -21.10 -34.66
N GLY A 101 -8.67 -20.66 -35.88
CA GLY A 101 -7.29 -20.43 -36.34
C GLY A 101 -6.55 -19.40 -35.49
N ASP A 102 -7.20 -18.28 -35.17
CA ASP A 102 -6.63 -17.24 -34.31
C ASP A 102 -6.39 -17.73 -32.88
N LEU A 103 -7.32 -18.51 -32.33
CA LEU A 103 -7.18 -19.11 -31.00
C LEU A 103 -6.03 -20.12 -30.94
N CYS A 104 -5.88 -20.97 -31.94
CA CYS A 104 -4.76 -21.91 -32.04
C CYS A 104 -3.42 -21.16 -32.11
N SER A 105 -3.33 -20.15 -32.97
CA SER A 105 -2.11 -19.33 -33.12
C SER A 105 -1.72 -18.64 -31.81
N ARG A 106 -2.71 -18.08 -31.09
CA ARG A 106 -2.49 -17.43 -29.79
C ARG A 106 -2.10 -18.43 -28.70
N SER A 107 -2.66 -19.63 -28.73
CA SER A 107 -2.30 -20.73 -27.81
C SER A 107 -0.85 -21.17 -27.99
N GLU A 108 -0.39 -21.30 -29.24
CA GLU A 108 1.01 -21.61 -29.55
C GLU A 108 1.95 -20.50 -29.07
N GLN A 109 1.59 -19.23 -29.30
CA GLN A 109 2.39 -18.09 -28.85
C GLN A 109 2.53 -18.05 -27.31
N ILE A 110 1.44 -18.30 -26.58
CA ILE A 110 1.46 -18.38 -25.11
C ILE A 110 2.36 -19.53 -24.65
N THR A 111 2.28 -20.69 -25.32
CA THR A 111 3.11 -21.86 -24.99
C THR A 111 4.60 -21.56 -25.16
N VAL A 112 4.97 -20.84 -26.22
CA VAL A 112 6.36 -20.40 -26.45
C VAL A 112 6.82 -19.43 -25.36
N GLN A 113 6.01 -18.43 -25.03
CA GLN A 113 6.33 -17.46 -23.97
C GLN A 113 6.50 -18.11 -22.60
N GLN A 114 5.67 -19.11 -22.27
CA GLN A 114 5.77 -19.85 -21.02
C GLN A 114 7.07 -20.66 -20.94
N LYS A 115 7.48 -21.31 -22.03
CA LYS A 115 8.76 -22.05 -22.09
C LYS A 115 9.95 -21.12 -21.91
N GLU A 116 9.93 -19.94 -22.53
CA GLU A 116 10.99 -18.95 -22.38
C GLU A 116 11.08 -18.41 -20.95
N THR A 117 9.93 -18.10 -20.35
CA THR A 117 9.86 -17.62 -18.95
C THR A 117 10.39 -18.67 -17.97
N LEU A 118 10.03 -19.94 -18.19
CA LEU A 118 10.49 -21.05 -17.36
C LEU A 118 12.01 -21.28 -17.48
N LEU A 119 12.58 -21.05 -18.67
CA LEU A 119 14.03 -21.09 -18.87
C LEU A 119 14.74 -19.98 -18.08
N ARG A 120 14.26 -18.72 -18.18
CA ARG A 120 14.84 -17.59 -17.43
C ARG A 120 14.79 -17.81 -15.92
N LEU A 121 13.67 -18.30 -15.39
CA LEU A 121 13.54 -18.63 -13.96
C LEU A 121 14.53 -19.72 -13.52
N LYS A 122 14.83 -20.69 -14.39
CA LYS A 122 15.82 -21.74 -14.10
C LYS A 122 17.24 -21.19 -14.06
N GLU A 123 17.57 -20.25 -14.94
CA GLU A 123 18.86 -19.54 -14.94
C GLU A 123 19.02 -18.68 -13.68
N GLU A 124 18.00 -17.90 -13.31
CA GLU A 124 17.98 -17.13 -12.06
C GLU A 124 18.17 -18.03 -10.84
N GLN A 125 17.50 -19.19 -10.80
CA GLN A 125 17.67 -20.15 -9.71
C GLN A 125 19.11 -20.65 -9.58
N GLN A 126 19.83 -20.85 -10.69
CA GLN A 126 21.24 -21.22 -10.66
C GLN A 126 22.13 -20.09 -10.13
N VAL A 127 21.83 -18.84 -10.50
CA VAL A 127 22.53 -17.66 -9.94
C VAL A 127 22.33 -17.58 -8.43
N TRP A 128 21.11 -17.76 -7.95
CA TRP A 128 20.80 -17.76 -6.52
C TRP A 128 21.55 -18.85 -5.73
N ARG A 129 21.74 -20.04 -6.31
CA ARG A 129 22.57 -21.09 -5.67
C ARG A 129 24.03 -20.65 -5.52
N LYS A 130 24.63 -20.06 -6.56
CA LYS A 130 26.00 -19.54 -6.49
C LYS A 130 26.16 -18.43 -5.45
N VAL A 131 25.14 -17.57 -5.32
CA VAL A 131 25.13 -16.51 -4.29
C VAL A 131 25.06 -17.13 -2.89
N ALA A 132 24.22 -18.15 -2.68
CA ALA A 132 24.12 -18.84 -1.39
C ALA A 132 25.45 -19.49 -0.97
N GLU A 133 26.13 -20.20 -1.88
CA GLU A 133 27.46 -20.77 -1.64
C GLU A 133 28.48 -19.70 -1.24
N LYS A 134 28.42 -18.52 -1.87
CA LYS A 134 29.33 -17.41 -1.55
C LYS A 134 29.03 -16.78 -0.19
N ILE A 135 27.77 -16.71 0.23
CA ILE A 135 27.37 -16.26 1.57
C ILE A 135 27.88 -17.23 2.63
N GLU A 136 27.81 -18.54 2.39
CA GLU A 136 28.32 -19.56 3.31
C GLU A 136 29.85 -19.43 3.49
N GLU A 137 30.59 -19.23 2.39
CA GLU A 137 32.03 -19.00 2.46
C GLU A 137 32.39 -17.71 3.21
N VAL A 138 31.65 -16.61 2.98
CA VAL A 138 31.86 -15.36 3.73
C VAL A 138 31.57 -15.55 5.22
N THR A 139 30.55 -16.33 5.56
CA THR A 139 30.20 -16.63 6.96
C THR A 139 31.34 -17.38 7.65
N ARG A 140 31.90 -18.39 6.99
CA ARG A 140 33.06 -19.14 7.47
C ARG A 140 34.30 -18.26 7.68
N GLN A 141 34.58 -17.36 6.74
CA GLN A 141 35.68 -16.40 6.87
C GLN A 141 35.47 -15.45 8.04
N ASN A 142 34.23 -15.01 8.27
CA ASN A 142 33.89 -14.10 9.36
C ASN A 142 34.05 -14.78 10.74
N GLU A 143 33.68 -16.06 10.85
CA GLU A 143 33.92 -16.86 12.06
C GLU A 143 35.41 -16.97 12.39
N GLN A 144 36.27 -17.23 11.38
CA GLN A 144 37.72 -17.24 11.57
C GLN A 144 38.26 -15.89 12.04
N LEU A 145 37.69 -14.80 11.52
CA LEU A 145 38.11 -13.44 11.87
C LEU A 145 37.70 -13.07 13.32
N ILE A 146 36.55 -13.56 13.78
CA ILE A 146 36.12 -13.43 15.18
C ILE A 146 37.10 -14.15 16.11
N ILE A 147 37.49 -15.38 15.78
CA ILE A 147 38.47 -16.16 16.57
C ILE A 147 39.81 -15.43 16.63
N ALA A 148 40.33 -14.98 15.48
CA ALA A 148 41.59 -14.24 15.42
C ALA A 148 41.55 -12.92 16.22
N LYS A 149 40.40 -12.22 16.21
CA LYS A 149 40.18 -11.03 17.02
C LYS A 149 40.23 -11.35 18.52
N GLN A 150 39.58 -12.43 18.96
CA GLN A 150 39.59 -12.85 20.36
C GLN A 150 41.00 -13.20 20.85
N GLU A 151 41.80 -13.89 20.02
CA GLU A 151 43.21 -14.18 20.34
C GLU A 151 44.05 -12.90 20.48
N LEU A 152 43.83 -11.90 19.62
CA LEU A 152 44.51 -10.61 19.70
C LEU A 152 44.11 -9.81 20.95
N GLU A 153 42.82 -9.80 21.31
CA GLU A 153 42.33 -9.17 22.54
C GLU A 153 42.89 -9.85 23.79
N GLN A 154 43.03 -11.18 23.77
CA GLN A 154 43.68 -11.94 24.84
C GLN A 154 45.17 -11.57 24.98
N ARG A 155 45.90 -11.47 23.87
CA ARG A 155 47.31 -11.02 23.89
C ARG A 155 47.46 -9.58 24.37
N LEU A 156 46.52 -8.69 24.01
CA LEU A 156 46.54 -7.29 24.45
C LEU A 156 46.31 -7.16 25.97
N THR A 157 45.40 -7.98 26.52
CA THR A 157 45.12 -8.00 27.96
C THR A 157 46.26 -8.60 28.79
N GLU A 158 46.97 -9.59 28.24
CA GLU A 158 48.22 -10.12 28.83
C GLU A 158 49.35 -9.09 28.80
N HIS A 159 49.50 -8.37 27.69
CA HIS A 159 50.49 -7.29 27.56
C HIS A 159 50.19 -6.11 28.51
N ASN A 160 48.93 -5.77 28.74
CA ASN A 160 48.53 -4.72 29.68
C ASN A 160 48.68 -5.14 31.15
N LYS A 161 48.64 -6.44 31.47
CA LYS A 161 48.99 -6.94 32.82
C LYS A 161 50.51 -7.00 33.05
N GLY A 162 51.31 -7.07 31.98
CA GLY A 162 52.78 -7.04 32.04
C GLY A 162 53.37 -5.64 32.28
N ASN A 163 52.66 -4.57 31.91
CA ASN A 163 53.06 -3.19 32.18
C ASN A 163 52.25 -2.63 33.36
N GLY A 164 52.85 -2.69 34.55
CA GLY A 164 52.27 -2.10 35.77
C GLY A 164 52.07 -0.58 35.64
N MET A 165 50.85 -0.15 35.34
CA MET A 165 50.36 1.19 35.68
C MET A 165 49.04 1.06 36.43
N SER A 166 49.16 1.08 37.76
CA SER A 166 48.09 1.40 38.68
C SER A 166 47.76 2.88 38.57
N GLN A 167 46.51 3.24 38.31
CA GLN A 167 45.88 4.42 38.92
C GLN A 167 44.40 4.16 39.20
N ASN A 168 44.05 4.28 40.47
CA ASN A 168 42.69 4.43 40.98
C ASN A 168 42.17 5.83 40.69
N SER A 169 40.91 5.94 40.30
CA SER A 169 40.02 7.03 40.75
C SER A 169 38.56 6.61 40.57
N GLU A 170 37.85 6.46 41.69
CA GLU A 170 36.39 6.47 41.74
C GLU A 170 35.83 7.90 41.62
N VAL A 171 34.54 7.96 41.27
CA VAL A 171 33.57 9.06 41.37
C VAL A 171 33.61 10.11 40.26
N GLU A 172 32.66 10.02 39.32
CA GLU A 172 31.50 10.94 39.21
C GLU A 172 30.74 10.66 37.90
N GLY A 173 29.41 10.54 38.02
CA GLY A 173 28.54 10.36 36.87
C GLY A 173 28.60 11.58 35.95
N ASN A 174 28.89 11.35 34.68
CA ASN A 174 28.50 12.26 33.62
C ASN A 174 28.50 11.54 32.27
N GLN A 175 27.33 11.64 31.62
CA GLN A 175 27.17 11.82 30.19
C GLN A 175 28.01 10.90 29.32
N SER A 176 27.37 9.84 28.81
CA SER A 176 27.83 9.12 27.63
C SER A 176 27.84 10.07 26.44
N ARG A 177 28.93 10.83 26.34
CA ARG A 177 29.38 11.53 25.15
C ARG A 177 29.51 10.49 24.06
N THR A 178 28.55 10.46 23.15
CA THR A 178 28.54 9.57 21.98
C THR A 178 29.80 9.85 21.17
N GLN A 179 30.78 8.95 21.30
CA GLN A 179 32.05 9.02 20.59
C GLN A 179 31.80 8.56 19.16
N TRP A 180 31.75 9.51 18.24
CA TRP A 180 31.50 9.30 16.81
C TRP A 180 32.62 8.48 16.17
N GLN A 181 32.44 7.15 16.13
CA GLN A 181 33.26 6.25 15.32
C GLN A 181 32.42 5.73 14.14
N ARG A 182 32.46 6.44 13.01
CA ARG A 182 32.22 5.91 11.66
C ARG A 182 30.99 5.00 11.45
N VAL A 183 29.85 5.33 12.08
CA VAL A 183 28.54 4.76 11.75
C VAL A 183 27.67 5.90 11.23
N ASP A 184 27.30 5.86 9.94
CA ASP A 184 26.40 6.85 9.30
C ASP A 184 24.94 6.73 9.77
N SER A 185 24.71 5.98 10.84
CA SER A 185 23.41 5.81 11.49
C SER A 185 23.52 5.78 13.00
N SER A 186 22.59 6.43 13.69
CA SER A 186 22.38 6.30 15.13
C SER A 186 20.99 5.73 15.41
N HIS A 187 20.76 5.26 16.62
CA HIS A 187 19.44 4.80 17.02
C HIS A 187 19.07 5.31 18.41
N ILE A 188 17.78 5.62 18.58
CA ILE A 188 17.18 5.99 19.85
C ILE A 188 16.31 4.80 20.26
N ILE A 189 16.78 4.04 21.25
CA ILE A 189 15.94 3.08 21.96
C ILE A 189 15.20 3.87 23.04
N ASN A 190 13.88 3.76 23.07
CA ASN A 190 13.09 4.44 24.08
C ASN A 190 12.00 3.52 24.61
N ASN A 191 12.07 3.23 25.92
CA ASN A 191 11.08 2.42 26.63
C ASN A 191 9.66 3.04 26.61
N ASN A 192 9.53 4.32 26.23
CA ASN A 192 8.25 5.01 26.03
C ASN A 192 7.61 4.74 24.66
N LEU A 193 8.28 4.02 23.75
CA LEU A 193 7.67 3.53 22.52
C LEU A 193 6.96 2.20 22.83
N SER A 194 5.67 2.13 22.52
CA SER A 194 4.86 0.91 22.64
C SER A 194 4.41 0.47 21.25
N GLN A 195 3.68 1.34 20.56
CA GLN A 195 3.13 1.09 19.23
C GLN A 195 3.28 2.35 18.36
N PRO A 196 4.52 2.70 17.96
CA PRO A 196 4.72 3.85 17.10
C PRO A 196 4.20 3.60 15.69
N ASN A 197 3.45 4.56 15.16
CA ASN A 197 2.70 4.45 13.90
C ASN A 197 3.22 5.37 12.80
N SER A 198 3.64 6.59 13.15
CA SER A 198 4.11 7.61 12.20
C SER A 198 5.23 8.45 12.80
N VAL A 199 6.03 9.06 11.93
CA VAL A 199 7.08 10.00 12.30
C VAL A 199 7.11 11.18 11.32
N THR A 200 7.39 12.38 11.81
CA THR A 200 7.56 13.57 10.97
C THR A 200 8.62 14.49 11.56
N PHE A 201 9.38 15.17 10.70
CA PHE A 201 10.31 16.21 11.11
C PHE A 201 9.58 17.52 11.40
N LEU A 202 10.00 18.24 12.43
CA LEU A 202 9.69 19.65 12.58
C LEU A 202 10.73 20.43 11.77
N GLN A 203 10.31 20.96 10.61
CA GLN A 203 11.23 21.54 9.63
C GLN A 203 12.06 22.68 10.25
N SER A 204 13.30 22.84 9.79
CA SER A 204 14.28 23.82 10.32
C SER A 204 14.69 23.60 11.78
N THR A 205 14.41 22.43 12.37
CA THR A 205 14.85 22.05 13.72
C THR A 205 15.52 20.68 13.71
N ASP A 206 16.14 20.32 14.85
CA ASP A 206 16.70 18.99 15.09
C ASP A 206 15.66 18.00 15.65
N LYS A 207 14.36 18.31 15.56
CA LYS A 207 13.30 17.59 16.27
C LYS A 207 12.42 16.78 15.33
N ILE A 208 11.93 15.67 15.89
CA ILE A 208 10.95 14.81 15.25
C ILE A 208 9.78 14.57 16.20
N VAL A 209 8.61 14.34 15.63
CA VAL A 209 7.42 13.93 16.35
C VAL A 209 7.04 12.54 15.91
N VAL A 210 6.90 11.65 16.89
CA VAL A 210 6.43 10.28 16.69
C VAL A 210 5.02 10.18 17.28
N THR A 211 4.09 9.64 16.49
CA THR A 211 2.78 9.21 16.99
C THR A 211 2.88 7.78 17.50
N ASP A 212 2.37 7.54 18.70
CA ASP A 212 2.31 6.22 19.31
C ASP A 212 0.87 5.93 19.71
N HIS A 213 0.34 4.78 19.27
CA HIS A 213 -1.04 4.40 19.48
C HIS A 213 -1.45 4.46 20.96
N ASP A 214 -0.56 3.99 21.83
CA ASP A 214 -0.80 3.82 23.26
C ASP A 214 -0.31 5.03 24.06
N ASN A 215 0.81 5.63 23.64
CA ASN A 215 1.52 6.65 24.42
C ASN A 215 1.23 8.10 24.01
N GLY A 216 0.52 8.32 22.91
CA GLY A 216 0.18 9.67 22.44
C GLY A 216 1.23 10.26 21.50
N LEU A 217 1.63 11.51 21.73
CA LEU A 217 2.63 12.23 20.94
C LEU A 217 3.96 12.28 21.69
N LEU A 218 5.04 11.94 21.00
CA LEU A 218 6.39 11.94 21.54
C LEU A 218 7.25 12.89 20.72
N LEU A 219 7.75 13.96 21.34
CA LEU A 219 8.69 14.91 20.75
C LEU A 219 10.10 14.49 21.11
N PHE A 220 10.92 14.23 20.10
CA PHE A 220 12.33 13.90 20.25
C PHE A 220 13.20 14.99 19.64
N SER A 221 14.38 15.21 20.23
CA SER A 221 15.53 15.78 19.53
C SER A 221 16.39 14.63 19.01
N THR A 222 16.88 14.79 17.79
CA THR A 222 17.86 13.88 17.18
C THR A 222 19.20 13.85 17.92
N GLN A 223 19.46 14.83 18.79
CA GLN A 223 20.68 14.94 19.61
C GLN A 223 20.47 14.45 21.04
N PHE A 224 19.34 14.81 21.67
CA PHE A 224 19.12 14.60 23.11
C PHE A 224 18.11 13.48 23.42
N GLY A 225 17.48 12.88 22.41
CA GLY A 225 16.43 11.88 22.61
C GLY A 225 15.09 12.51 22.98
N LEU A 226 14.31 11.85 23.84
CA LEU A 226 12.95 12.28 24.16
C LEU A 226 12.94 13.60 24.95
N ILE A 227 12.21 14.59 24.44
CA ILE A 227 12.02 15.90 25.07
C ILE A 227 10.70 15.96 25.83
N LYS A 228 9.59 15.59 25.17
CA LYS A 228 8.23 15.76 25.71
C LYS A 228 7.35 14.59 25.27
N LYS A 229 6.48 14.16 26.18
CA LYS A 229 5.39 13.20 25.91
C LYS A 229 4.07 13.90 26.20
N VAL A 230 3.10 13.79 25.30
CA VAL A 230 1.76 14.37 25.44
C VAL A 230 0.71 13.30 25.21
N SER A 231 -0.18 13.15 26.19
CA SER A 231 -1.35 12.28 26.13
C SER A 231 -2.53 13.01 26.78
N SER A 232 -3.76 12.64 26.45
CA SER A 232 -4.96 13.23 27.03
C SER A 232 -6.05 12.18 27.22
N SER A 233 -7.01 12.47 28.10
CA SER A 233 -8.27 11.72 28.19
C SER A 233 -9.31 12.17 27.16
N GLU A 234 -9.08 13.30 26.49
CA GLU A 234 -9.99 13.89 25.51
C GLU A 234 -9.72 13.42 24.08
N TRP A 235 -8.58 12.76 23.83
CA TRP A 235 -8.24 12.16 22.55
C TRP A 235 -7.41 10.89 22.75
N LYS A 236 -7.43 9.98 21.77
CA LYS A 236 -6.69 8.71 21.81
C LYS A 236 -6.31 8.24 20.41
N TRP A 237 -5.42 7.26 20.35
CA TRP A 237 -5.04 6.54 19.13
C TRP A 237 -4.57 7.45 17.99
N PRO A 238 -3.52 8.27 18.22
CA PRO A 238 -2.92 9.03 17.14
C PRO A 238 -2.30 8.06 16.12
N GLN A 239 -2.61 8.24 14.85
CA GLN A 239 -2.19 7.33 13.78
C GLN A 239 -1.11 7.96 12.92
N SER A 240 -1.43 9.07 12.24
CA SER A 240 -0.50 9.75 11.34
C SER A 240 -0.26 11.19 11.79
N ALA A 241 0.97 11.67 11.66
CA ALA A 241 1.33 13.07 11.86
C ALA A 241 2.07 13.63 10.65
N ILE A 242 1.79 14.89 10.32
CA ILE A 242 2.50 15.66 9.31
C ILE A 242 2.83 17.05 9.86
N TYR A 243 3.91 17.63 9.34
CA TYR A 243 4.24 19.03 9.57
C TYR A 243 3.71 19.89 8.43
N THR A 244 2.96 20.93 8.76
CA THR A 244 2.23 21.77 7.81
C THR A 244 3.03 23.02 7.41
N LEU A 245 2.67 23.66 6.29
CA LEU A 245 3.41 24.82 5.72
C LEU A 245 3.44 26.03 6.66
N ASP A 246 2.51 26.11 7.59
CA ASP A 246 2.38 27.14 8.62
C ASP A 246 3.05 26.75 9.95
N ASN A 247 4.01 25.82 9.89
CA ASN A 247 4.84 25.36 11.00
C ASN A 247 4.04 24.74 12.15
N LYS A 248 2.95 24.04 11.84
CA LYS A 248 2.12 23.30 12.79
C LYS A 248 2.24 21.81 12.57
N ILE A 249 1.80 21.05 13.57
CA ILE A 249 1.74 19.60 13.49
C ILE A 249 0.27 19.22 13.39
N LEU A 250 -0.08 18.48 12.35
CA LEU A 250 -1.41 17.94 12.17
C LEU A 250 -1.39 16.44 12.43
N VAL A 251 -2.29 15.96 13.28
CA VAL A 251 -2.33 14.57 13.73
C VAL A 251 -3.74 14.00 13.53
N SER A 252 -3.84 12.84 12.87
CA SER A 252 -5.09 12.08 12.85
C SER A 252 -5.28 11.30 14.16
N ALA A 253 -6.36 11.55 14.89
CA ALA A 253 -6.65 10.90 16.16
C ALA A 253 -8.17 10.81 16.44
N MET A 254 -8.57 9.90 17.33
CA MET A 254 -9.95 9.86 17.84
C MET A 254 -10.10 10.89 18.95
N VAL A 255 -11.12 11.73 18.85
CA VAL A 255 -11.40 12.78 19.84
C VAL A 255 -12.76 12.54 20.45
N LYS A 256 -12.86 12.75 21.76
CA LYS A 256 -14.10 12.58 22.52
C LYS A 256 -15.06 13.72 22.16
N ASP A 257 -16.20 13.35 21.60
CA ASP A 257 -17.33 14.24 21.40
C ASP A 257 -18.26 14.15 22.61
N LYS A 258 -18.52 15.31 23.22
CA LYS A 258 -19.39 15.47 24.40
C LYS A 258 -20.75 16.03 24.01
N SER A 259 -21.06 16.18 22.71
CA SER A 259 -22.36 16.64 22.25
C SER A 259 -23.43 15.54 22.41
N GLY A 260 -23.92 15.34 23.64
CA GLY A 260 -25.03 14.44 23.96
C GLY A 260 -24.85 13.65 25.26
N ASN A 261 -25.81 12.77 25.55
CA ASN A 261 -25.83 11.96 26.79
C ASN A 261 -24.82 10.79 26.78
N LYS A 262 -24.11 10.54 25.67
CA LYS A 262 -23.07 9.50 25.54
C LYS A 262 -21.82 10.08 24.90
N ALA A 263 -20.66 9.72 25.44
CA ALA A 263 -19.38 10.06 24.83
C ALA A 263 -19.18 9.24 23.55
N VAL A 264 -19.19 9.91 22.41
CA VAL A 264 -18.88 9.31 21.10
C VAL A 264 -17.44 9.67 20.74
N TRP A 265 -16.69 8.74 20.16
CA TRP A 265 -15.34 9.04 19.69
C TRP A 265 -15.40 9.28 18.19
N LYS A 266 -14.90 10.43 17.72
CA LYS A 266 -14.90 10.79 16.31
C LYS A 266 -13.49 11.05 15.80
N ARG A 267 -13.21 10.61 14.57
CA ARG A 267 -11.94 10.91 13.92
C ARG A 267 -11.83 12.41 13.67
N ASN A 268 -10.70 12.99 14.06
CA ASN A 268 -10.40 14.40 13.83
C ASN A 268 -8.93 14.54 13.39
N LEU A 269 -8.65 15.62 12.67
CA LEU A 269 -7.30 16.12 12.52
C LEU A 269 -7.05 17.16 13.59
N MET A 270 -6.22 16.82 14.57
CA MET A 270 -5.81 17.68 15.66
C MET A 270 -4.58 18.49 15.27
N ARG A 271 -4.63 19.80 15.52
CA ARG A 271 -3.55 20.72 15.20
C ARG A 271 -2.83 21.15 16.47
N PHE A 272 -1.51 21.04 16.45
CA PHE A 272 -0.62 21.40 17.55
C PHE A 272 0.45 22.38 17.07
N ASP A 273 1.03 23.15 18.01
CA ASP A 273 2.27 23.88 17.76
C ASP A 273 3.51 22.98 17.90
N GLU A 274 4.69 23.52 17.62
CA GLU A 274 5.96 22.80 17.70
C GLU A 274 6.35 22.34 19.12
N LYS A 275 5.67 22.87 20.15
CA LYS A 275 5.82 22.46 21.55
C LYS A 275 4.80 21.40 21.95
N LEU A 276 4.04 20.86 20.99
CA LEU A 276 2.92 19.95 21.20
C LEU A 276 1.78 20.55 22.05
N GLU A 277 1.59 21.86 22.02
CA GLU A 277 0.42 22.53 22.60
C GLU A 277 -0.74 22.46 21.61
N PHE A 278 -1.94 22.11 22.08
CA PHE A 278 -3.13 22.00 21.24
C PHE A 278 -3.60 23.39 20.76
N ILE A 279 -3.95 23.49 19.48
CA ILE A 279 -4.44 24.73 18.85
C ILE A 279 -5.91 24.60 18.45
N SER A 280 -6.21 23.61 17.61
CA SER A 280 -7.53 23.43 17.02
C SER A 280 -7.73 22.01 16.52
N ARG A 281 -8.93 21.69 16.05
CA ARG A 281 -9.24 20.41 15.42
C ARG A 281 -10.18 20.60 14.24
N ILE A 282 -10.06 19.71 13.26
CA ILE A 282 -10.95 19.60 12.10
C ILE A 282 -11.63 18.24 12.19
N GLU A 283 -12.95 18.19 12.11
CA GLU A 283 -13.69 16.92 12.08
C GLU A 283 -13.28 16.13 10.85
N GLY A 284 -13.06 14.82 11.00
CA GLY A 284 -12.71 13.93 9.89
C GLY A 284 -13.91 13.61 8.99
N PRO A 285 -13.71 12.82 7.92
CA PRO A 285 -14.81 12.37 7.07
C PRO A 285 -15.87 11.61 7.89
N LYS A 286 -17.16 11.92 7.69
CA LYS A 286 -18.25 11.27 8.45
C LYS A 286 -18.37 9.77 8.15
N TRP A 287 -17.94 9.35 6.97
CA TRP A 287 -18.15 7.99 6.48
C TRP A 287 -17.24 6.95 7.16
N ILE A 288 -16.15 7.39 7.78
CA ILE A 288 -15.23 6.51 8.52
C ILE A 288 -15.64 6.30 9.99
N GLU A 289 -16.68 6.98 10.48
CA GLU A 289 -17.12 6.87 11.89
C GLU A 289 -17.62 5.46 12.24
N ASN A 290 -18.21 4.75 11.28
CA ASN A 290 -18.81 3.42 11.48
C ASN A 290 -17.87 2.25 11.13
N GLU A 291 -16.67 2.54 10.63
CA GLU A 291 -15.78 1.53 10.07
C GLU A 291 -14.61 1.21 11.01
N THR A 292 -14.18 -0.06 11.03
CA THR A 292 -13.01 -0.46 11.84
C THR A 292 -11.73 -0.11 11.10
N ILE A 293 -11.14 1.02 11.46
CA ILE A 293 -9.90 1.53 10.85
C ILE A 293 -8.68 0.92 11.55
N THR A 294 -7.79 0.33 10.75
CA THR A 294 -6.56 -0.30 11.23
C THR A 294 -5.33 0.60 11.07
N LYS A 295 -5.27 1.40 10.00
CA LYS A 295 -4.17 2.33 9.72
C LYS A 295 -4.66 3.58 9.01
N GLU A 296 -3.95 4.67 9.25
CA GLU A 296 -4.18 5.95 8.59
C GLU A 296 -2.83 6.57 8.20
N HIS A 297 -2.78 7.22 7.05
CA HIS A 297 -1.63 7.99 6.59
C HIS A 297 -2.08 9.35 6.06
N LEU A 298 -1.39 10.39 6.48
CA LEU A 298 -1.59 11.77 6.05
C LEU A 298 -0.42 12.23 5.19
N CYS A 299 -0.71 13.02 4.17
CA CYS A 299 0.27 13.89 3.52
C CYS A 299 -0.40 15.20 3.10
N MET A 300 0.38 16.22 2.81
CA MET A 300 -0.12 17.54 2.43
C MET A 300 0.60 18.00 1.15
N ALA A 301 -0.18 18.58 0.25
CA ALA A 301 0.32 19.17 -0.98
C ALA A 301 0.70 20.64 -0.78
N LEU A 302 1.53 21.17 -1.69
CA LEU A 302 1.98 22.57 -1.65
C LEU A 302 0.84 23.58 -1.86
N ASN A 303 -0.27 23.17 -2.48
CA ASN A 303 -1.49 23.97 -2.60
C ASN A 303 -2.33 24.00 -1.31
N GLY A 304 -1.86 23.37 -0.23
CA GLY A 304 -2.53 23.34 1.07
C GLY A 304 -3.57 22.23 1.23
N TYR A 305 -3.82 21.42 0.20
CA TYR A 305 -4.72 20.27 0.32
C TYR A 305 -4.09 19.18 1.16
N ILE A 306 -4.90 18.52 1.97
CA ILE A 306 -4.48 17.41 2.83
C ILE A 306 -5.12 16.14 2.31
N TYR A 307 -4.32 15.10 2.16
CA TYR A 307 -4.77 13.79 1.74
C TYR A 307 -4.72 12.84 2.93
N LEU A 308 -5.79 12.08 3.11
CA LEU A 308 -5.91 11.07 4.15
C LEU A 308 -6.20 9.73 3.49
N CYS A 309 -5.27 8.79 3.68
CA CYS A 309 -5.46 7.39 3.36
C CYS A 309 -5.94 6.65 4.59
N VAL A 310 -7.01 5.88 4.45
CA VAL A 310 -7.60 5.07 5.50
C VAL A 310 -7.62 3.63 5.06
N THR A 311 -7.18 2.73 5.94
CA THR A 311 -7.21 1.28 5.69
C THR A 311 -7.90 0.57 6.83
N GLY A 312 -9.04 -0.05 6.51
CA GLY A 312 -9.75 -0.97 7.39
C GLY A 312 -9.35 -2.42 7.14
N GLU A 313 -10.10 -3.34 7.74
CA GLU A 313 -9.84 -4.78 7.57
C GLU A 313 -10.09 -5.27 6.14
N THR A 314 -11.16 -4.76 5.52
CA THR A 314 -11.70 -5.23 4.23
C THR A 314 -11.69 -4.17 3.13
N PHE A 315 -11.28 -2.93 3.45
CA PHE A 315 -11.30 -1.82 2.51
C PHE A 315 -10.13 -0.86 2.74
N SER A 316 -9.84 -0.06 1.70
CA SER A 316 -9.07 1.18 1.82
C SER A 316 -9.78 2.30 1.08
N ALA A 317 -9.62 3.52 1.57
CA ALA A 317 -10.19 4.72 0.99
C ALA A 317 -9.19 5.88 1.00
N LEU A 318 -9.35 6.81 0.05
CA LEU A 318 -8.58 8.04 -0.06
C LEU A 318 -9.53 9.22 0.04
N TYR A 319 -9.17 10.18 0.88
CA TYR A 319 -9.91 11.40 1.12
C TYR A 319 -9.03 12.62 0.85
N GLU A 320 -9.64 13.66 0.29
CA GLU A 320 -9.04 14.98 0.14
C GLU A 320 -9.76 15.96 1.06
N LEU A 321 -8.99 16.76 1.79
CA LEU A 321 -9.44 17.92 2.53
C LEU A 321 -8.93 19.17 1.82
N THR A 322 -9.87 19.94 1.29
CA THR A 322 -9.60 21.22 0.63
C THR A 322 -9.34 22.33 1.66
N THR A 323 -8.77 23.45 1.20
CA THR A 323 -8.41 24.59 2.07
C THR A 323 -9.60 25.28 2.73
N ASP A 324 -10.80 25.14 2.18
CA ASP A 324 -12.06 25.62 2.76
C ASP A 324 -12.66 24.64 3.80
N GLY A 325 -11.98 23.52 4.06
CA GLY A 325 -12.35 22.57 5.10
C GLY A 325 -13.34 21.49 4.67
N GLN A 326 -13.53 21.26 3.36
CA GLN A 326 -14.42 20.23 2.84
C GLN A 326 -13.69 18.91 2.59
N TRP A 327 -14.30 17.82 3.09
CA TRP A 327 -13.83 16.46 2.81
C TRP A 327 -14.52 15.87 1.59
N THR A 328 -13.73 15.31 0.69
CA THR A 328 -14.19 14.61 -0.51
C THR A 328 -13.59 13.20 -0.56
N GLU A 329 -14.41 12.17 -0.85
CA GLU A 329 -13.92 10.82 -1.14
C GLU A 329 -13.40 10.75 -2.56
N LEU A 330 -12.09 10.54 -2.70
CA LEU A 330 -11.45 10.37 -4.00
C LEU A 330 -11.61 8.94 -4.52
N CYS A 331 -11.45 7.96 -3.62
CA CYS A 331 -11.72 6.57 -3.95
C CYS A 331 -12.04 5.72 -2.72
N HIS A 332 -12.82 4.68 -2.95
CA HIS A 332 -13.08 3.61 -1.99
C HIS A 332 -12.92 2.26 -2.67
N LYS A 333 -12.06 1.39 -2.13
CA LYS A 333 -11.69 0.10 -2.72
C LYS A 333 -11.84 -1.03 -1.70
N ARG A 334 -12.71 -1.99 -2.02
CA ARG A 334 -12.82 -3.25 -1.27
C ARG A 334 -11.68 -4.19 -1.63
N SER A 335 -11.24 -5.00 -0.68
CA SER A 335 -10.18 -6.02 -0.83
C SER A 335 -8.81 -5.51 -1.30
N THR A 336 -8.64 -4.19 -1.32
CA THR A 336 -7.39 -3.49 -1.60
C THR A 336 -6.84 -2.96 -0.28
N LYS A 337 -5.51 -2.98 -0.10
CA LYS A 337 -4.87 -2.50 1.12
C LYS A 337 -3.83 -1.45 0.78
N PHE A 338 -4.20 -0.19 0.97
CA PHE A 338 -3.27 0.92 0.92
C PHE A 338 -2.44 0.96 2.21
N SER A 339 -1.15 1.16 2.09
CA SER A 339 -0.23 1.15 3.24
C SER A 339 0.53 2.44 3.44
N ASN A 340 0.53 3.35 2.48
CA ASN A 340 1.20 4.63 2.58
C ASN A 340 0.74 5.58 1.47
N ILE A 341 0.84 6.89 1.69
CA ILE A 341 0.59 7.92 0.66
C ILE A 341 1.62 9.04 0.76
N GLN A 342 1.93 9.67 -0.38
CA GLN A 342 2.79 10.84 -0.43
C GLN A 342 2.45 11.70 -1.65
N VAL A 343 2.40 13.02 -1.50
CA VAL A 343 2.29 13.94 -2.63
C VAL A 343 3.64 14.02 -3.34
N LEU A 344 3.67 13.69 -4.62
CA LEU A 344 4.86 13.76 -5.46
C LEU A 344 5.09 15.17 -6.00
N ALA A 345 4.04 15.77 -6.57
CA ALA A 345 4.13 17.09 -7.19
C ALA A 345 2.76 17.78 -7.21
N VAL A 346 2.79 19.10 -7.33
CA VAL A 346 1.63 19.92 -7.70
C VAL A 346 2.01 20.65 -8.98
N ILE A 347 1.30 20.35 -10.07
CA ILE A 347 1.54 20.89 -11.41
C ILE A 347 0.28 21.67 -11.80
N ASP A 348 0.34 22.99 -11.64
CA ASP A 348 -0.82 23.88 -11.84
C ASP A 348 -2.01 23.42 -10.97
N VAL A 349 -3.12 22.99 -11.58
CA VAL A 349 -4.33 22.51 -10.89
C VAL A 349 -4.32 21.01 -10.58
N ILE A 350 -3.26 20.29 -10.95
CA ILE A 350 -3.16 18.84 -10.79
C ILE A 350 -2.23 18.51 -9.61
N THR A 351 -2.73 17.73 -8.66
CA THR A 351 -1.89 17.10 -7.64
C THR A 351 -1.55 15.67 -8.06
N GLU A 352 -0.26 15.33 -8.09
CA GLU A 352 0.21 13.96 -8.25
C GLU A 352 0.40 13.29 -6.90
N LEU A 353 -0.34 12.22 -6.63
CA LEU A 353 -0.34 11.48 -5.37
C LEU A 353 0.14 10.05 -5.60
N LEU A 354 1.15 9.65 -4.83
CA LEU A 354 1.62 8.27 -4.75
C LEU A 354 0.84 7.52 -3.67
N VAL A 355 0.37 6.32 -3.99
CA VAL A 355 -0.34 5.44 -3.07
C VAL A 355 0.26 4.05 -3.12
N VAL A 356 0.78 3.56 -2.00
CA VAL A 356 1.37 2.22 -1.93
C VAL A 356 0.28 1.18 -1.70
N GLU A 357 0.15 0.21 -2.60
CA GLU A 357 -0.75 -0.94 -2.46
C GLU A 357 0.02 -2.20 -2.06
N GLN A 358 -0.11 -2.60 -0.79
CA GLN A 358 0.74 -3.63 -0.20
C GLN A 358 0.44 -5.06 -0.70
N LYS A 359 -0.83 -5.35 -1.03
CA LYS A 359 -1.27 -6.71 -1.39
C LYS A 359 -0.72 -7.13 -2.75
N ARG A 360 -0.79 -6.22 -3.72
CA ARG A 360 -0.30 -6.47 -5.09
C ARG A 360 1.15 -6.03 -5.28
N GLY A 361 1.68 -5.16 -4.41
CA GLY A 361 3.09 -4.79 -4.42
C GLY A 361 3.44 -3.70 -5.44
N TYR A 362 2.51 -2.77 -5.71
CA TYR A 362 2.72 -1.67 -6.64
C TYR A 362 2.46 -0.32 -5.97
N ILE A 363 2.89 0.75 -6.63
CA ILE A 363 2.58 2.13 -6.28
C ILE A 363 1.62 2.67 -7.33
N TRP A 364 0.50 3.26 -6.92
CA TRP A 364 -0.37 3.98 -7.84
C TRP A 364 0.12 5.43 -7.90
N LEU A 365 0.28 5.96 -9.11
CA LEU A 365 0.42 7.38 -9.36
C LEU A 365 -0.96 7.90 -9.78
N LEU A 366 -1.57 8.72 -8.93
CA LEU A 366 -2.88 9.30 -9.17
C LEU A 366 -2.71 10.78 -9.52
N SER A 367 -3.34 11.20 -10.61
CA SER A 367 -3.51 12.63 -10.91
C SER A 367 -4.88 13.06 -10.40
N ILE A 368 -4.90 14.07 -9.54
CA ILE A 368 -6.11 14.58 -8.90
C ILE A 368 -6.32 16.02 -9.36
N ARG A 369 -7.50 16.29 -9.89
CA ARG A 369 -7.94 17.62 -10.31
C ARG A 369 -9.38 17.82 -9.88
N GLU A 370 -9.69 19.00 -9.33
CA GLU A 370 -11.06 19.35 -8.91
C GLU A 370 -11.68 18.24 -8.03
N SER A 371 -10.90 17.77 -7.04
CA SER A 371 -11.27 16.70 -6.11
C SER A 371 -11.71 15.39 -6.77
N THR A 372 -11.22 15.10 -7.98
CA THR A 372 -11.50 13.87 -8.73
C THR A 372 -10.20 13.27 -9.24
N ILE A 373 -10.08 11.93 -9.20
CA ILE A 373 -8.97 11.21 -9.83
C ILE A 373 -9.20 11.21 -11.34
N CYS A 374 -8.38 11.95 -12.09
CA CYS A 374 -8.50 12.08 -13.54
C CYS A 374 -7.59 11.12 -14.31
N ASP A 375 -6.47 10.71 -13.73
CA ASP A 375 -5.58 9.70 -14.31
C ASP A 375 -5.00 8.77 -13.23
N ARG A 376 -4.65 7.55 -13.64
CA ARG A 376 -4.08 6.53 -12.77
C ARG A 376 -3.06 5.68 -13.51
N ASN A 377 -1.84 5.69 -13.01
CA ASN A 377 -0.76 4.82 -13.45
C ASN A 377 -0.32 3.85 -12.36
N ILE A 378 0.27 2.71 -12.75
CA ILE A 378 0.79 1.69 -11.85
C ILE A 378 2.31 1.59 -12.04
N ILE A 379 3.03 1.67 -10.93
CA ILE A 379 4.50 1.68 -10.89
C ILE A 379 4.98 0.48 -10.05
N ALA A 380 5.92 -0.27 -10.61
CA ALA A 380 6.62 -1.36 -9.93
C ALA A 380 8.09 -0.99 -9.69
N ALA A 381 8.32 -0.03 -8.78
CA ALA A 381 9.66 0.51 -8.50
C ALA A 381 10.57 -0.46 -7.73
N VAL A 382 9.98 -1.31 -6.89
CA VAL A 382 10.67 -2.26 -6.01
C VAL A 382 9.85 -3.54 -5.86
N GLU A 383 10.46 -4.62 -5.35
CA GLU A 383 9.79 -5.93 -5.26
C GLU A 383 8.56 -5.92 -4.34
N LYS A 384 8.63 -5.20 -3.22
CA LYS A 384 7.49 -5.02 -2.33
C LYS A 384 7.52 -3.66 -1.64
N PRO A 385 6.83 -2.64 -2.17
CA PRO A 385 6.84 -1.30 -1.60
C PRO A 385 6.15 -1.27 -0.23
N GLY A 386 6.75 -0.53 0.69
CA GLY A 386 6.26 -0.31 2.05
C GLY A 386 6.02 1.16 2.37
N ALA A 387 6.73 1.68 3.36
CA ALA A 387 6.69 3.10 3.70
C ALA A 387 7.44 3.92 2.63
N LEU A 388 6.94 5.12 2.35
CA LEU A 388 7.45 6.01 1.32
C LEU A 388 7.56 7.42 1.92
N CYS A 389 8.57 8.20 1.54
CA CYS A 389 8.66 9.60 1.91
C CYS A 389 9.41 10.40 0.84
N ILE A 390 9.18 11.72 0.84
CA ILE A 390 9.90 12.67 0.00
C ILE A 390 10.56 13.70 0.91
N ASP A 391 11.84 13.99 0.68
CA ASP A 391 12.55 15.03 1.44
C ASP A 391 12.27 16.45 0.90
N ASN A 392 12.90 17.44 1.51
CA ASN A 392 12.78 18.85 1.10
C ASN A 392 13.47 19.18 -0.24
N GLU A 393 14.25 18.27 -0.82
CA GLU A 393 14.91 18.43 -2.13
C GLU A 393 14.19 17.63 -3.23
N ASN A 394 12.99 17.11 -2.94
CA ASN A 394 12.17 16.24 -3.79
C ASN A 394 12.83 14.89 -4.12
N GLN A 395 13.65 14.36 -3.22
CA GLN A 395 14.20 13.01 -3.30
C GLN A 395 13.19 12.01 -2.76
N LEU A 396 12.86 11.02 -3.60
CA LEU A 396 11.86 10.01 -3.30
C LEU A 396 12.50 8.77 -2.68
N PHE A 397 12.14 8.44 -1.45
CA PHE A 397 12.62 7.24 -0.76
C PHE A 397 11.50 6.21 -0.63
N ILE A 398 11.83 4.94 -0.89
CA ILE A 398 10.92 3.81 -0.73
C ILE A 398 11.55 2.71 0.12
N HIS A 399 10.78 2.16 1.04
CA HIS A 399 11.12 0.91 1.71
C HIS A 399 10.76 -0.27 0.80
N ASP A 400 11.76 -1.03 0.36
CA ASP A 400 11.58 -2.35 -0.22
C ASP A 400 11.54 -3.40 0.91
N ILE A 401 10.32 -3.80 1.28
CA ILE A 401 10.08 -4.77 2.37
C ILE A 401 10.74 -6.11 2.06
N ARG A 402 10.76 -6.52 0.78
CA ARG A 402 11.27 -7.85 0.40
C ARG A 402 12.79 -7.90 0.51
N GLN A 403 13.45 -6.83 0.06
CA GLN A 403 14.91 -6.69 0.12
C GLN A 403 15.42 -6.13 1.46
N SER A 404 14.52 -5.64 2.34
CA SER A 404 14.86 -5.06 3.64
C SER A 404 15.83 -3.88 3.52
N LYS A 405 15.49 -2.95 2.62
CA LYS A 405 16.27 -1.73 2.34
C LYS A 405 15.38 -0.52 2.14
N ILE A 406 15.88 0.65 2.51
CA ILE A 406 15.35 1.93 1.99
C ILE A 406 16.18 2.34 0.80
N ARG A 407 15.50 2.66 -0.30
CA ARG A 407 16.08 2.99 -1.59
C ARG A 407 15.68 4.39 -2.01
N LEU A 408 16.63 5.13 -2.58
CA LEU A 408 16.39 6.38 -3.28
C LEU A 408 15.98 6.05 -4.72
N LEU A 409 14.85 6.62 -5.15
CA LEU A 409 14.33 6.50 -6.51
C LEU A 409 14.54 7.81 -7.27
N GLU A 410 14.75 7.70 -8.57
CA GLU A 410 14.59 8.84 -9.47
C GLU A 410 13.09 9.15 -9.63
N ALA A 411 12.66 10.34 -9.20
CA ALA A 411 11.24 10.69 -9.07
C ALA A 411 10.42 10.67 -10.39
N ARG A 412 11.08 10.70 -11.56
CA ARG A 412 10.42 10.70 -12.88
C ARG A 412 10.25 9.31 -13.47
N THR A 413 11.28 8.48 -13.34
CA THR A 413 11.35 7.13 -13.92
C THR A 413 10.96 6.06 -12.92
N PHE A 414 11.02 6.38 -11.61
CA PHE A 414 10.88 5.47 -10.48
C PHE A 414 11.93 4.36 -10.45
N GLU A 415 13.04 4.54 -11.16
CA GLU A 415 14.18 3.63 -11.13
C GLU A 415 14.97 3.81 -9.83
N VAL A 416 15.52 2.70 -9.33
CA VAL A 416 16.36 2.71 -8.13
C VAL A 416 17.70 3.36 -8.45
N PHE A 417 17.99 4.47 -7.78
CA PHE A 417 19.26 5.18 -7.91
C PHE A 417 20.31 4.63 -6.92
N GLN A 418 19.93 4.44 -5.65
CA GLN A 418 20.86 4.04 -4.59
C GLN A 418 20.15 3.32 -3.43
N ASP A 419 20.82 2.35 -2.81
CA ASP A 419 20.45 1.82 -1.48
C ASP A 419 20.96 2.78 -0.38
N VAL A 420 20.04 3.33 0.42
CA VAL A 420 20.34 4.38 1.42
C VAL A 420 20.56 3.80 2.81
N ALA A 421 19.74 2.82 3.19
CA ALA A 421 19.82 2.17 4.49
C ALA A 421 19.38 0.71 4.42
N LEU A 422 20.02 -0.14 5.23
CA LEU A 422 19.49 -1.46 5.54
C LEU A 422 18.39 -1.33 6.58
N THR A 423 17.32 -2.10 6.40
CA THR A 423 16.15 -2.10 7.29
C THR A 423 15.73 -3.51 7.63
N SER A 424 14.63 -3.61 8.34
CA SER A 424 13.91 -4.86 8.61
C SER A 424 12.46 -4.75 8.13
N LYS A 425 11.81 -5.91 8.00
CA LYS A 425 10.44 -6.03 7.46
C LYS A 425 9.37 -5.35 8.33
N ASN A 426 9.68 -5.09 9.60
CA ASN A 426 8.79 -4.47 10.58
C ASN A 426 8.95 -2.94 10.68
N LEU A 427 9.65 -2.32 9.72
CA LEU A 427 9.65 -0.86 9.57
C LEU A 427 8.23 -0.34 9.40
N THR A 428 7.82 0.59 10.27
CA THR A 428 6.46 1.12 10.30
C THR A 428 6.34 2.42 9.52
N ALA A 429 7.29 3.34 9.71
CA ALA A 429 7.23 4.68 9.13
C ALA A 429 8.62 5.21 8.81
N VAL A 430 8.70 6.07 7.79
CA VAL A 430 9.91 6.78 7.39
C VAL A 430 9.61 8.25 7.13
N THR A 431 10.57 9.11 7.41
CA THR A 431 10.54 10.53 7.04
C THR A 431 11.96 11.01 6.75
N ALA A 432 12.12 12.01 5.90
CA ALA A 432 13.43 12.52 5.51
C ALA A 432 13.43 14.04 5.45
N TYR A 433 14.52 14.66 5.93
CA TYR A 433 14.71 16.10 5.89
C TYR A 433 16.20 16.44 6.00
N GLN A 434 16.69 17.35 5.16
CA GLN A 434 18.04 17.91 5.18
C GLN A 434 19.17 16.87 5.31
N GLY A 435 19.13 15.80 4.50
CA GLY A 435 20.17 14.76 4.53
C GLY A 435 20.07 13.80 5.71
N LEU A 436 19.00 13.88 6.52
CA LEU A 436 18.68 12.93 7.58
C LEU A 436 17.41 12.16 7.25
N LEU A 437 17.49 10.85 7.31
CA LEU A 437 16.37 9.93 7.17
C LEU A 437 16.10 9.29 8.53
N VAL A 438 14.83 9.28 8.93
CA VAL A 438 14.38 8.66 10.17
C VAL A 438 13.47 7.50 9.85
N ALA A 439 13.77 6.36 10.46
CA ALA A 439 13.07 5.09 10.29
C ALA A 439 12.57 4.60 11.66
N VAL A 440 11.29 4.28 11.77
CA VAL A 440 10.68 3.87 13.04
C VAL A 440 10.19 2.43 12.97
N TYR A 441 10.60 1.63 13.96
CA TYR A 441 10.33 0.20 14.06
C TYR A 441 9.41 -0.07 15.24
N CYS A 442 8.17 -0.50 14.97
CA CYS A 442 7.20 -0.76 16.04
C CYS A 442 7.58 -1.96 16.91
N ALA A 443 7.90 -3.10 16.30
CA ALA A 443 8.21 -4.31 17.07
C ALA A 443 9.47 -4.17 17.94
N ASP A 444 10.48 -3.47 17.44
CA ASP A 444 11.76 -3.30 18.15
C ASP A 444 11.74 -2.09 19.10
N LYS A 445 10.76 -1.19 18.96
CA LYS A 445 10.64 0.05 19.74
C LYS A 445 11.85 0.97 19.59
N ILE A 446 12.33 1.11 18.35
CA ILE A 446 13.53 1.88 18.02
C ILE A 446 13.24 2.90 16.92
N ILE A 447 13.88 4.06 17.04
CA ILE A 447 13.98 5.07 15.99
C ILE A 447 15.41 5.05 15.47
N HIS A 448 15.61 4.75 14.19
CA HIS A 448 16.91 4.86 13.53
C HIS A 448 17.00 6.20 12.80
N LEU A 449 18.17 6.82 12.88
CA LEU A 449 18.57 8.02 12.17
C LEU A 449 19.67 7.61 11.20
N HIS A 450 19.51 7.90 9.91
CA HIS A 450 20.47 7.61 8.86
C HIS A 450 20.86 8.92 8.18
N LYS A 451 22.15 9.18 8.03
CA LYS A 451 22.62 10.25 7.15
C LYS A 451 22.60 9.75 5.72
N TYR A 452 22.08 10.57 4.81
CA TYR A 452 22.19 10.33 3.37
C TYR A 452 22.83 11.54 2.71
N SER A 453 23.57 11.27 1.63
CA SER A 453 24.17 12.33 0.84
C SER A 453 23.12 12.90 -0.10
N LEU A 454 23.00 14.22 -0.13
CA LEU A 454 22.30 14.90 -1.21
C LEU A 454 23.15 14.67 -2.48
N PRO A 455 22.60 14.08 -3.55
CA PRO A 455 23.28 14.08 -4.84
C PRO A 455 23.59 15.53 -5.15
N HIS A 456 24.88 15.86 -5.32
CA HIS A 456 25.23 17.19 -5.79
C HIS A 456 24.55 17.38 -7.14
N LYS A 457 23.46 18.15 -7.17
CA LYS A 457 22.96 18.73 -8.42
C LYS A 457 24.17 19.47 -8.99
N LYS A 458 24.81 18.89 -10.01
CA LYS A 458 25.57 19.71 -10.96
C LYS A 458 24.58 20.76 -11.41
N ARG A 459 24.69 21.97 -10.86
CA ARG A 459 23.97 23.14 -11.34
C ARG A 459 24.36 23.25 -12.80
N PHE A 460 23.51 22.76 -13.69
CA PHE A 460 23.49 23.26 -15.05
C PHE A 460 22.96 24.68 -14.91
N MET A 461 23.88 25.65 -15.06
CA MET A 461 23.56 27.04 -15.37
C MET A 461 22.80 27.11 -16.68
#